data_AF-A0A967N585-F1
#
_entry.id   AF-A0A967N585-F1
#
_cell.length_a   1.000
_cell.length_b   1.000
_cell.length_c   1.000
_cell.angle_alpha   90.00
_cell.angle_beta   90.00
_cell.angle_gamma   90.00
#
_symmetry.space_group_name_H-M   'P 1'
#
loop_
_entity.id
_entity.type
_entity.pdbx_description
1 polymer ?
#
loop_
_entity_poly.entity_id
_entity_poly.type
_entity_poly.pdbx_seq_one_letter_code
_entity_poly.pdbx_strand_id
1 'polypeptide(L)' 'LVNNAGGVAGQVGRPLEEVTPEDWQVIFDVNLTGAFNFSQAVAPGMKASG' A
#
# COMPACT_ATOMS: atom_id res chain seq x y z
N LEU A 1 13.39 -5.08 6.43
CA LEU A 1 12.40 -4.11 5.92
C LEU A 1 11.15 -4.26 6.76
N VAL A 2 10.55 -3.15 7.17
CA VAL A 2 9.22 -3.14 7.80
C VAL A 2 8.36 -2.17 7.00
N ASN A 3 7.30 -2.67 6.37
CA ASN A 3 6.30 -1.85 5.70
C ASN A 3 5.26 -1.40 6.72
N ASN A 4 5.35 -0.16 7.19
CA ASN A 4 4.41 0.40 8.17
C ASN A 4 3.38 1.35 7.53
N ALA A 5 3.61 1.81 6.30
CA ALA A 5 2.66 2.69 5.61
C ALA A 5 1.34 1.94 5.38
N GLY A 6 0.26 2.48 5.94
CA GLY A 6 -1.08 1.92 5.86
C GLY A 6 -2.11 2.93 6.35
N GLY A 7 -3.26 3.03 5.68
CA GLY A 7 -4.34 3.89 6.11
C GLY A 7 -5.40 4.13 5.05
N VAL A 8 -6.19 5.19 5.23
CA VAL A 8 -7.31 5.57 4.36
C VAL A 8 -6.97 6.75 3.45
N ALA A 9 -5.68 7.07 3.28
CA ALA A 9 -5.22 8.19 2.45
C ALA A 9 -5.95 9.53 2.71
N GLY A 10 -6.26 9.83 3.98
CA GLY A 10 -6.96 11.05 4.37
C GLY A 10 -8.47 11.05 4.15
N GLN A 11 -9.05 9.94 3.68
CA GLN A 11 -10.49 9.79 3.51
C GLN A 11 -11.20 9.64 4.86
N VAL A 12 -12.49 10.02 4.88
CA VAL A 12 -13.41 9.78 6.01
C VAL A 12 -14.36 8.65 5.65
N GLY A 13 -14.79 7.86 6.64
CA GLY A 13 -15.74 6.77 6.44
C GLY A 13 -17.07 7.26 5.85
N ARG A 14 -17.57 6.53 4.84
CA ARG A 14 -18.83 6.78 4.13
C ARG A 14 -19.45 5.44 3.67
N PRO A 15 -20.73 5.41 3.26
CA PRO A 15 -21.36 4.22 2.68
C PRO A 15 -20.58 3.67 1.48
N LEU A 16 -20.67 2.35 1.27
CA LEU A 16 -19.88 1.65 0.25
C LEU A 16 -20.25 2.10 -1.17
N GLU A 17 -21.53 2.32 -1.42
CA GLU A 17 -22.09 2.78 -2.69
C GLU A 17 -21.63 4.20 -3.08
N GLU A 18 -21.05 4.95 -2.14
CA GLU A 18 -20.46 6.28 -2.38
C GLU A 18 -18.93 6.22 -2.62
N VAL A 19 -18.31 5.05 -2.48
CA VAL A 19 -16.88 4.87 -2.72
C VAL A 19 -16.64 4.76 -4.22
N THR A 20 -15.96 5.75 -4.79
CA THR A 20 -15.56 5.69 -6.20
C THR A 20 -14.44 4.66 -6.39
N PRO A 21 -14.32 4.03 -7.58
CA PRO A 21 -13.18 3.19 -7.91
C PRO A 21 -11.84 3.90 -7.71
N GLU A 22 -11.77 5.20 -8.00
CA GLU A 22 -10.57 6.01 -7.84
C GLU A 22 -10.18 6.15 -6.36
N ASP A 23 -11.15 6.45 -5.49
CA ASP A 23 -10.90 6.55 -4.04
C ASP A 23 -10.45 5.21 -3.45
N TRP A 24 -11.00 4.10 -3.95
CA TRP A 24 -10.54 2.76 -3.60
C TRP A 24 -9.11 2.49 -4.07
N GLN A 25 -8.80 2.87 -5.31
CA GLN A 25 -7.49 2.63 -5.91
C GLN A 25 -6.37 3.34 -5.15
N VAL A 26 -6.61 4.57 -4.67
CA VAL A 26 -5.62 5.31 -3.86
C VAL A 26 -5.24 4.55 -2.58
N ILE A 27 -6.19 3.87 -1.92
CA ILE A 27 -5.92 3.04 -0.75
C ILE A 27 -5.03 1.84 -1.14
N PHE A 28 -5.31 1.23 -2.28
CA PHE A 28 -4.52 0.10 -2.80
C PHE A 28 -3.10 0.50 -3.17
N ASP A 29 -2.94 1.66 -3.79
CA ASP A 29 -1.63 2.17 -4.20
C ASP A 29 -0.71 2.39 -3.00
N VAL A 30 -1.23 2.94 -1.90
CA VAL A 30 -0.47 3.15 -0.67
C VAL A 30 -0.23 1.83 0.08
N ASN A 31 -1.30 1.08 0.37
CA ASN A 31 -1.24 0.00 1.34
C ASN A 31 -0.71 -1.32 0.75
N LEU A 32 -1.03 -1.61 -0.52
CA LEU A 32 -0.66 -2.87 -1.18
C LEU A 32 0.49 -2.66 -2.15
N THR A 33 0.31 -1.80 -3.16
CA THR A 33 1.31 -1.57 -4.21
C THR A 33 2.60 -1.00 -3.61
N GLY A 34 2.50 -0.05 -2.68
CA GLY A 34 3.64 0.48 -1.93
C GLY A 34 4.44 -0.62 -1.21
N ALA A 35 3.76 -1.43 -0.40
CA ALA A 35 4.40 -2.53 0.33
C ALA A 35 5.07 -3.56 -0.60
N PHE A 36 4.41 -3.87 -1.74
CA PHE A 36 4.98 -4.74 -2.76
C PHE A 36 6.24 -4.15 -3.38
N ASN A 37 6.21 -2.87 -3.78
CA ASN A 37 7.34 -2.20 -4.41
C ASN A 37 8.58 -2.17 -3.50
N PHE A 38 8.41 -1.81 -2.21
CA PHE A 38 9.51 -1.84 -1.25
C PHE A 38 10.06 -3.26 -1.07
N SER A 39 9.18 -4.25 -0.96
CA SER A 39 9.59 -5.65 -0.81
C SER A 39 10.37 -6.13 -2.03
N GLN A 40 9.90 -5.83 -3.23
CA GLN A 40 10.57 -6.16 -4.49
C GLN A 40 11.95 -5.49 -4.58
N ALA A 41 12.05 -4.22 -4.20
CA ALA A 41 13.30 -3.46 -4.28
C ALA A 41 14.38 -4.01 -3.34
N VAL A 42 14.04 -4.40 -2.11
CA VAL A 42 15.04 -4.86 -1.13
C VAL A 42 15.33 -6.36 -1.19
N ALA A 43 14.44 -7.16 -1.77
CA ALA A 43 14.54 -8.61 -1.75
C ALA A 43 15.88 -9.16 -2.28
N PRO A 44 16.44 -8.69 -3.41
CA PRO A 44 17.73 -9.19 -3.90
C PRO A 44 18.88 -8.94 -2.91
N GLY A 45 18.99 -7.72 -2.40
CA GLY A 45 20.05 -7.34 -1.45
C GLY A 45 19.95 -8.10 -0.13
N MET A 46 18.72 -8.30 0.38
CA MET A 46 18.51 -9.09 1.60
C MET A 46 18.89 -10.56 1.41
N LYS A 47 18.57 -11.17 0.26
CA LYS A 47 18.96 -12.55 -0.06
C LYS A 47 20.48 -12.72 -0.19
N ALA A 48 21.19 -11.72 -0.71
CA ALA A 48 22.64 -11.75 -0.83
C ALA A 48 23.38 -11.52 0.49
N SER A 49 22.71 -10.95 1.49
CA SER A 49 23.31 -10.56 2.78
C SER A 49 23.00 -11.52 3.93
N GLY A 50 22.20 -12.57 3.67
CA GLY A 50 21.92 -13.67 4.61
C GLY A 50 22.82 -14.86 4.35
#